data_AF-A0AAU6HZP8-F1
#
_entry.id   AF-A0AAU6HZP8-F1
#
_cell.length_a   1.000
_cell.length_b   1.000
_cell.length_c   1.000
_cell.angle_alpha   90.00
_cell.angle_beta   90.00
_cell.angle_gamma   90.00
#
_symmetry.space_group_name_H-M   'P 1'
#
loop_
_entity.id
_entity.type
_entity.pdbx_description
1 polymer ?
#
loop_
_entity_poly.entity_id
_entity_poly.type
_entity_poly.pdbx_seq_one_letter_code
_entity_poly.pdbx_strand_id
1 'polypeptide(L)'
;MNGDGPAAPGSSGPARPHPARPHPARPHPARPDVPAAHGPDSAPDRPAAPGLDGPAPRGPVPGGPEGAALPGVPGAGGPDLPELPDLPGRAGRAGAGGGQGRGSGVLLGPPLHVAGPEGPWEEVHDQLAGRGHVLVHTTWGQWLAAALLDPGLRDLLGRDWPRYRQTAAPAGRLRFAASRMVLKHTAAAALHLPADALDLAYRPGGRPHLRGLAGTEVSLAHTDELIVVAVSRTGPIGVDAEPVTRRPSFDLLHSYVCTPAEAAELAALPEDERTARLLHLWTLKEAYTKALGHGMRRRFAAFGFSRDEQGRTVLADEPAGAPRWTLATHLVHDRYLVSAAHRPLLPVETASRPAPHPLEETGLPPAATLGWPLPGSSGAQPT
;
A
#
# COMPACT_ATOMS: atom_id res chain seq x y z
N MET A 1 68.87 -23.31 3.60
CA MET A 1 69.38 -24.68 3.36
C MET A 1 68.77 -25.59 4.40
N ASN A 2 67.96 -26.54 3.91
CA ASN A 2 67.65 -27.90 4.39
C ASN A 2 67.48 -28.13 5.91
N GLY A 3 66.44 -28.78 6.41
CA GLY A 3 65.53 -29.69 5.74
C GLY A 3 64.62 -30.41 6.74
N ASP A 4 63.85 -31.32 6.16
CA ASP A 4 62.69 -32.05 6.67
C ASP A 4 62.89 -32.99 7.87
N GLY A 5 61.80 -33.14 8.64
CA GLY A 5 61.25 -34.38 9.22
C GLY A 5 62.07 -35.15 10.28
N PRO A 6 61.48 -36.08 11.07
CA PRO A 6 60.26 -36.86 10.77
C PRO A 6 59.30 -37.21 11.95
N ALA A 7 58.18 -37.84 11.57
CA ALA A 7 57.42 -38.95 12.20
C ALA A 7 56.57 -38.80 13.51
N ALA A 8 55.33 -39.33 13.38
CA ALA A 8 54.24 -39.57 14.34
C ALA A 8 54.55 -40.70 15.37
N PRO A 9 53.64 -41.28 16.22
CA PRO A 9 52.17 -41.21 16.29
C PRO A 9 51.52 -41.17 17.71
N GLY A 10 50.18 -41.17 17.82
CA GLY A 10 49.48 -41.49 19.07
C GLY A 10 47.99 -41.15 19.13
N SER A 11 47.15 -42.18 19.04
CA SER A 11 45.69 -42.15 19.20
C SER A 11 45.23 -42.11 20.66
N SER A 12 44.22 -41.30 21.00
CA SER A 12 43.21 -41.55 22.07
C SER A 12 42.11 -40.48 22.00
N GLY A 13 40.85 -40.87 21.80
CA GLY A 13 39.66 -40.02 22.07
C GLY A 13 39.18 -40.18 23.52
N PRO A 14 37.91 -39.92 23.86
CA PRO A 14 36.97 -38.87 23.44
C PRO A 14 36.44 -38.05 24.66
N ALA A 15 35.72 -36.94 24.47
CA ALA A 15 34.85 -36.38 25.52
C ALA A 15 33.62 -35.66 24.93
N ARG A 16 32.43 -36.18 25.26
CA ARG A 16 31.11 -35.57 24.99
C ARG A 16 30.76 -34.56 26.09
N PRO A 17 30.15 -33.39 25.79
CA PRO A 17 29.59 -32.51 26.81
C PRO A 17 28.12 -32.82 27.16
N HIS A 18 27.81 -32.76 28.46
CA HIS A 18 26.50 -32.94 29.08
C HIS A 18 25.55 -31.73 28.91
N PRO A 19 24.21 -31.93 28.91
CA PRO A 19 23.22 -30.86 28.73
C PRO A 19 22.88 -30.09 30.02
N ALA A 20 22.61 -28.78 29.87
CA ALA A 20 22.25 -27.84 30.92
C ALA A 20 20.80 -27.99 31.41
N ARG A 21 20.59 -27.81 32.72
CA ARG A 21 19.30 -27.86 33.44
C ARG A 21 18.61 -26.46 33.51
N PRO A 22 17.27 -26.39 33.61
CA PRO A 22 16.50 -25.15 33.62
C PRO A 22 16.37 -24.48 35.01
N HIS A 23 16.25 -23.15 35.02
CA HIS A 23 16.04 -22.29 36.20
C HIS A 23 14.55 -22.15 36.60
N PRO A 24 14.22 -22.04 37.90
CA PRO A 24 12.84 -21.89 38.39
C PRO A 24 12.32 -20.43 38.45
N ALA A 25 11.00 -20.32 38.31
CA ALA A 25 10.19 -19.09 38.30
C ALA A 25 10.09 -18.39 39.68
N ARG A 26 9.90 -17.05 39.65
CA ARG A 26 9.64 -16.20 40.83
C ARG A 26 8.13 -15.91 41.02
N PRO A 27 7.63 -15.77 42.25
CA PRO A 27 6.20 -15.64 42.55
C PRO A 27 5.65 -14.19 42.55
N HIS A 28 4.35 -14.08 42.26
CA HIS A 28 3.49 -12.88 42.32
C HIS A 28 3.14 -12.48 43.77
N PRO A 29 3.01 -11.17 44.09
CA PRO A 29 2.34 -10.73 45.33
C PRO A 29 0.83 -10.53 45.15
N ALA A 30 0.12 -10.78 46.25
CA ALA A 30 -1.33 -10.94 46.39
C ALA A 30 -2.16 -9.64 46.31
N ARG A 31 -3.45 -9.79 45.96
CA ARG A 31 -4.52 -8.79 46.05
C ARG A 31 -5.01 -8.66 47.50
N PRO A 32 -5.43 -7.46 47.96
CA PRO A 32 -6.35 -7.32 49.08
C PRO A 32 -7.79 -7.09 48.63
N ASP A 33 -8.71 -7.59 49.47
CA ASP A 33 -10.16 -7.62 49.32
C ASP A 33 -10.86 -6.26 49.40
N VAL A 34 -12.03 -6.21 48.78
CA VAL A 34 -13.03 -5.12 48.76
C VAL A 34 -13.94 -5.22 50.00
N PRO A 35 -14.50 -4.09 50.48
CA PRO A 35 -15.90 -4.09 50.87
C PRO A 35 -16.72 -3.01 50.15
N ALA A 36 -17.94 -3.38 49.77
CA ALA A 36 -18.93 -2.55 49.09
C ALA A 36 -19.78 -1.76 50.10
N ALA A 37 -20.18 -0.53 49.76
CA ALA A 37 -21.44 0.08 50.23
C ALA A 37 -21.83 1.33 49.41
N HIS A 38 -23.01 1.22 48.79
CA HIS A 38 -24.10 2.20 48.65
C HIS A 38 -23.87 3.70 48.39
N GLY A 39 -24.48 4.15 47.28
CA GLY A 39 -25.58 5.13 47.33
C GLY A 39 -25.25 6.60 47.01
N PRO A 40 -26.23 7.39 46.50
CA PRO A 40 -25.99 8.41 45.48
C PRO A 40 -26.10 9.86 45.97
N ASP A 41 -25.82 10.77 45.03
CA ASP A 41 -26.48 12.08 44.82
C ASP A 41 -25.64 13.36 45.04
N SER A 42 -25.83 14.27 44.09
CA SER A 42 -25.74 15.74 44.16
C SER A 42 -24.37 16.45 44.04
N ALA A 43 -24.19 17.12 42.89
CA ALA A 43 -23.50 18.42 42.75
C ALA A 43 -24.25 19.53 43.54
N PRO A 44 -23.76 20.79 43.73
CA PRO A 44 -22.64 21.53 43.11
C PRO A 44 -21.61 22.01 44.17
N ASP A 45 -20.45 22.58 43.86
CA ASP A 45 -20.28 24.02 43.57
C ASP A 45 -18.77 24.31 43.35
N ARG A 46 -18.45 25.32 42.53
CA ARG A 46 -17.09 25.89 42.36
C ARG A 46 -16.85 26.89 43.51
N PRO A 47 -15.61 27.10 44.02
CA PRO A 47 -14.67 27.98 43.30
C PRO A 47 -13.14 27.77 43.56
N ALA A 48 -12.37 28.53 42.78
CA ALA A 48 -11.00 29.03 43.01
C ALA A 48 -9.77 28.11 42.86
N ALA A 49 -8.94 28.43 41.86
CA ALA A 49 -7.50 28.14 41.80
C ALA A 49 -6.72 29.16 42.67
N PRO A 50 -5.46 28.92 43.10
CA PRO A 50 -4.29 28.96 42.18
C PRO A 50 -3.14 27.99 42.55
N GLY A 51 -2.15 27.86 41.65
CA GLY A 51 -0.85 27.25 41.96
C GLY A 51 -0.11 26.72 40.74
N LEU A 52 0.77 27.56 40.18
CA LEU A 52 1.64 27.30 39.04
C LEU A 52 2.85 26.44 39.45
N ASP A 53 3.34 25.58 38.54
CA ASP A 53 4.77 25.42 38.22
C ASP A 53 4.94 24.60 36.92
N GLY A 54 5.71 25.14 35.98
CA GLY A 54 5.82 24.72 34.55
C GLY A 54 6.77 23.55 34.24
N PRO A 55 7.42 23.47 33.05
CA PRO A 55 7.38 24.35 31.87
C PRO A 55 7.14 23.65 30.51
N ALA A 56 6.68 24.43 29.53
CA ALA A 56 6.82 24.15 28.08
C ALA A 56 8.17 24.73 27.56
N PRO A 57 8.57 24.39 26.32
CA PRO A 57 8.45 25.44 25.31
C PRO A 57 7.97 24.95 23.93
N ARG A 58 7.02 25.70 23.37
CA ARG A 58 6.77 25.82 21.92
C ARG A 58 7.26 27.21 21.49
N GLY A 59 8.07 27.26 20.44
CA GLY A 59 8.44 28.47 19.69
C GLY A 59 7.78 28.49 18.31
N PRO A 60 7.76 29.64 17.61
CA PRO A 60 6.52 30.22 17.07
C PRO A 60 6.32 30.04 15.55
N VAL A 61 5.04 30.08 15.14
CA VAL A 61 4.59 30.28 13.77
C VAL A 61 4.21 31.77 13.62
N PRO A 62 4.74 32.52 12.65
CA PRO A 62 4.33 33.90 12.43
C PRO A 62 2.97 33.96 11.71
N GLY A 63 2.08 34.81 12.21
CA GLY A 63 0.73 35.04 11.70
C GLY A 63 0.70 35.89 10.43
N GLY A 64 -0.27 35.58 9.56
CA GLY A 64 -0.73 36.46 8.49
C GLY A 64 -1.99 37.21 8.92
N PRO A 65 -2.24 38.43 8.42
CA PRO A 65 -3.41 39.21 8.79
C PRO A 65 -4.68 38.74 8.03
N GLU A 66 -5.79 38.68 8.75
CA GLU A 66 -7.14 38.53 8.21
C GLU A 66 -7.68 39.88 7.70
N GLY A 67 -8.42 39.85 6.59
CA GLY A 67 -9.52 40.78 6.31
C GLY A 67 -9.26 41.90 5.30
N ALA A 68 -9.38 41.60 3.99
CA ALA A 68 -9.80 42.59 3.00
C ALA A 68 -10.62 41.93 1.88
N ALA A 69 -11.76 42.55 1.57
CA ALA A 69 -12.77 42.12 0.61
C ALA A 69 -12.23 41.97 -0.81
N LEU A 70 -12.80 41.02 -1.56
CA LEU A 70 -12.55 40.78 -2.98
C LEU A 70 -13.05 41.94 -3.86
N PRO A 71 -12.24 42.44 -4.81
CA PRO A 71 -12.75 43.02 -6.04
C PRO A 71 -12.32 42.21 -7.27
N GLY A 72 -13.26 42.12 -8.22
CA GLY A 72 -13.20 41.75 -9.64
C GLY A 72 -11.95 41.11 -10.22
N VAL A 73 -12.13 39.96 -10.86
CA VAL A 73 -11.17 39.30 -11.77
C VAL A 73 -11.04 40.10 -13.08
N PRO A 74 -9.84 40.55 -13.48
CA PRO A 74 -9.48 40.72 -14.88
C PRO A 74 -8.61 39.55 -15.34
N GLY A 75 -8.83 39.08 -16.57
CA GLY A 75 -8.14 37.93 -17.12
C GLY A 75 -6.67 38.17 -17.51
N ALA A 76 -6.09 37.06 -17.98
CA ALA A 76 -4.80 36.86 -18.67
C ALA A 76 -3.60 36.42 -17.81
N GLY A 77 -2.99 35.31 -18.27
CA GLY A 77 -1.60 34.91 -17.97
C GLY A 77 -1.43 34.00 -16.75
N GLY A 78 -1.64 32.69 -16.93
CA GLY A 78 -1.10 31.71 -15.98
C GLY A 78 0.43 31.72 -16.00
N PRO A 79 1.14 31.53 -14.88
CA PRO A 79 2.59 31.47 -14.87
C PRO A 79 3.08 30.25 -15.67
N ASP A 80 4.10 30.44 -16.50
CA ASP A 80 4.78 29.36 -17.21
C ASP A 80 5.30 28.33 -16.20
N LEU A 81 4.79 27.10 -16.31
CA LEU A 81 5.28 25.97 -15.54
C LEU A 81 6.70 25.64 -16.04
N PRO A 82 7.69 25.40 -15.15
CA PRO A 82 9.00 24.95 -15.59
C PRO A 82 8.86 23.62 -16.35
N GLU A 83 9.44 23.57 -17.54
CA GLU A 83 9.41 22.40 -18.41
C GLU A 83 10.16 21.26 -17.70
N LEU A 84 9.42 20.27 -17.19
CA LEU A 84 10.01 19.10 -16.56
C LEU A 84 10.77 18.32 -17.64
N PRO A 85 12.07 18.04 -17.49
CA PRO A 85 12.84 17.38 -18.53
C PRO A 85 12.24 15.99 -18.84
N ASP A 86 11.73 15.87 -20.08
CA ASP A 86 11.19 14.69 -20.75
C ASP A 86 10.58 13.62 -19.82
N LEU A 87 9.35 13.89 -19.40
CA LEU A 87 8.39 12.86 -19.04
C LEU A 87 7.94 12.15 -20.34
N PRO A 88 8.14 10.84 -20.50
CA PRO A 88 7.62 10.12 -21.65
C PRO A 88 6.09 10.08 -21.56
N GLY A 89 5.38 11.00 -22.23
CA GLY A 89 3.92 11.02 -22.12
C GLY A 89 3.11 12.13 -22.79
N ARG A 90 3.67 13.08 -23.53
CA ARG A 90 2.85 13.94 -24.41
C ARG A 90 2.43 13.17 -25.67
N ALA A 91 1.57 12.18 -25.50
CA ALA A 91 0.94 11.49 -26.62
C ALA A 91 -0.14 12.39 -27.23
N GLY A 92 0.24 13.15 -28.25
CA GLY A 92 -0.70 13.67 -29.22
C GLY A 92 -1.45 12.51 -29.88
N ARG A 93 -2.76 12.69 -30.08
CA ARG A 93 -3.60 11.76 -30.83
C ARG A 93 -2.96 11.49 -32.20
N ALA A 94 -2.53 10.26 -32.46
CA ALA A 94 -2.14 9.81 -33.79
C ALA A 94 -2.58 8.37 -34.07
N GLY A 95 -3.42 8.26 -35.10
CA GLY A 95 -3.68 7.13 -36.02
C GLY A 95 -3.32 5.70 -35.63
N ALA A 96 -4.34 4.84 -35.70
CA ALA A 96 -4.19 3.41 -35.82
C ALA A 96 -3.32 3.04 -37.05
N GLY A 97 -2.23 2.31 -36.81
CA GLY A 97 -1.38 1.72 -37.85
C GLY A 97 -0.70 0.47 -37.29
N GLY A 98 -1.11 -0.70 -37.81
CA GLY A 98 -0.65 -2.00 -37.33
C GLY A 98 0.81 -2.29 -37.68
N GLY A 99 1.56 -2.79 -36.70
CA GLY A 99 2.88 -3.38 -36.87
C GLY A 99 3.17 -4.34 -35.72
N GLN A 100 3.18 -5.64 -36.01
CA GLN A 100 3.57 -6.68 -35.04
C GLN A 100 5.08 -6.61 -34.80
N GLY A 101 5.47 -6.11 -33.62
CA GLY A 101 6.83 -6.15 -33.10
C GLY A 101 6.90 -7.03 -31.84
N ARG A 102 7.75 -8.06 -31.87
CA ARG A 102 8.05 -8.95 -30.74
C ARG A 102 8.55 -8.12 -29.54
N GLY A 103 7.97 -8.36 -28.37
CA GLY A 103 8.44 -7.85 -27.07
C GLY A 103 7.74 -6.59 -26.52
N SER A 104 6.43 -6.43 -26.73
CA SER A 104 5.66 -5.37 -26.07
C SER A 104 5.50 -5.68 -24.57
N GLY A 105 6.45 -5.24 -23.75
CA GLY A 105 6.25 -5.18 -22.30
C GLY A 105 4.95 -4.42 -22.00
N VAL A 106 4.11 -4.96 -21.13
CA VAL A 106 2.83 -4.32 -20.77
C VAL A 106 3.14 -3.00 -20.06
N LEU A 107 2.94 -1.87 -20.75
CA LEU A 107 3.20 -0.55 -20.22
C LEU A 107 2.16 -0.18 -19.14
N LEU A 108 2.61 0.51 -18.10
CA LEU A 108 1.74 1.19 -17.14
C LEU A 108 1.14 2.44 -17.82
N GLY A 109 -0.08 2.29 -18.33
CA GLY A 109 -0.81 3.38 -18.97
C GLY A 109 -1.17 4.52 -18.02
N PRO A 110 -1.65 5.66 -18.57
CA PRO A 110 -2.07 6.79 -17.75
C PRO A 110 -3.22 6.41 -16.82
N PRO A 111 -3.29 7.00 -15.61
CA PRO A 111 -4.43 6.78 -14.72
C PRO A 111 -5.73 7.21 -15.38
N LEU A 112 -6.76 6.37 -15.27
CA LEU A 112 -8.12 6.66 -15.76
C LEU A 112 -8.87 7.56 -14.79
N HIS A 113 -9.56 8.57 -15.29
CA HIS A 113 -10.34 9.48 -14.43
C HIS A 113 -11.66 8.82 -14.02
N VAL A 114 -11.93 8.74 -12.72
CA VAL A 114 -13.19 8.22 -12.16
C VAL A 114 -13.88 9.30 -11.33
N ALA A 115 -14.83 10.03 -11.93
CA ALA A 115 -15.44 11.20 -11.29
C ALA A 115 -16.41 10.85 -10.14
N GLY A 116 -16.87 9.60 -10.04
CA GLY A 116 -17.82 9.21 -9.00
C GLY A 116 -18.18 7.72 -9.02
N PRO A 117 -19.14 7.29 -8.18
CA PRO A 117 -19.59 5.90 -8.10
C PRO A 117 -20.20 5.34 -9.39
N GLU A 118 -20.58 6.19 -10.35
CA GLU A 118 -21.14 5.78 -11.64
C GLU A 118 -20.09 5.25 -12.64
N GLY A 119 -18.79 5.45 -12.36
CA GLY A 119 -17.72 4.91 -13.20
C GLY A 119 -16.92 5.97 -13.93
N PRO A 120 -16.16 5.57 -14.97
CA PRO A 120 -16.43 4.49 -15.93
C PRO A 120 -15.90 3.08 -15.54
N TRP A 121 -16.73 2.22 -14.92
CA TRP A 121 -16.27 0.92 -14.42
C TRP A 121 -16.02 -0.15 -15.49
N GLU A 122 -16.71 -0.07 -16.63
CA GLU A 122 -16.45 -0.97 -17.77
C GLU A 122 -15.04 -0.77 -18.33
N GLU A 123 -14.60 0.47 -18.50
CA GLU A 123 -13.23 0.75 -18.95
C GLU A 123 -12.18 0.33 -17.91
N VAL A 124 -12.48 0.50 -16.61
CA VAL A 124 -11.62 -0.03 -15.53
C VAL A 124 -11.47 -1.55 -15.66
N HIS A 125 -12.59 -2.25 -15.93
CA HIS A 125 -12.60 -3.69 -16.13
C HIS A 125 -11.77 -4.10 -17.36
N ASP A 126 -11.99 -3.45 -18.50
CA ASP A 126 -11.31 -3.75 -19.77
C ASP A 126 -9.80 -3.53 -19.68
N GLN A 127 -9.35 -2.44 -19.04
CA GLN A 127 -7.92 -2.20 -18.84
C GLN A 127 -7.30 -3.28 -17.95
N LEU A 128 -7.98 -3.68 -16.88
CA LEU A 128 -7.51 -4.75 -16.01
C LEU A 128 -7.46 -6.10 -16.75
N ALA A 129 -8.48 -6.42 -17.53
CA ALA A 129 -8.55 -7.66 -18.30
C ALA A 129 -7.44 -7.71 -19.38
N GLY A 130 -7.18 -6.59 -20.06
CA GLY A 130 -6.18 -6.50 -21.11
C GLY A 130 -4.73 -6.40 -20.62
N ARG A 131 -4.48 -5.73 -19.48
CA ARG A 131 -3.12 -5.43 -18.98
C ARG A 131 -2.76 -6.14 -17.68
N GLY A 132 -3.73 -6.76 -17.01
CA GLY A 132 -3.58 -7.34 -15.67
C GLY A 132 -3.56 -6.32 -14.53
N HIS A 133 -3.58 -5.03 -14.83
CA HIS A 133 -3.56 -3.93 -13.86
C HIS A 133 -4.30 -2.70 -14.39
N VAL A 134 -4.74 -1.84 -13.48
CA VAL A 134 -5.40 -0.56 -13.78
C VAL A 134 -5.01 0.49 -12.75
N LEU A 135 -4.90 1.73 -13.20
CA LEU A 135 -4.71 2.90 -12.36
C LEU A 135 -5.89 3.83 -12.57
N VAL A 136 -6.42 4.39 -11.49
CA VAL A 136 -7.46 5.40 -11.54
C VAL A 136 -7.08 6.61 -10.70
N HIS A 137 -7.57 7.77 -11.08
CA HIS A 137 -7.44 9.00 -10.31
C HIS A 137 -8.78 9.74 -10.21
N THR A 138 -8.89 10.55 -9.18
CA THR A 138 -10.00 11.50 -8.97
C THR A 138 -9.56 12.59 -8.01
N THR A 139 -10.38 13.61 -7.82
CA THR A 139 -10.33 14.43 -6.61
C THR A 139 -11.33 13.93 -5.57
N TRP A 140 -11.06 14.12 -4.29
CA TRP A 140 -12.05 13.79 -3.25
C TRP A 140 -13.28 14.70 -3.33
N GLY A 141 -13.15 15.90 -3.88
CA GLY A 141 -14.26 16.83 -4.12
C GLY A 141 -15.30 16.29 -5.11
N GLN A 142 -14.85 15.57 -6.14
CA GLN A 142 -15.75 14.89 -7.09
C GLN A 142 -16.57 13.77 -6.43
N TRP A 143 -16.01 13.13 -5.39
CA TRP A 143 -16.68 12.08 -4.62
C TRP A 143 -17.40 12.59 -3.37
N LEU A 144 -17.42 13.91 -3.15
CA LEU A 144 -17.96 14.52 -1.94
C LEU A 144 -19.43 14.18 -1.73
N ALA A 145 -20.24 14.27 -2.78
CA ALA A 145 -21.67 13.96 -2.70
C ALA A 145 -21.91 12.51 -2.26
N ALA A 146 -21.20 11.56 -2.88
CA ALA A 146 -21.27 10.15 -2.51
C ALA A 146 -20.82 9.92 -1.06
N ALA A 147 -19.69 10.52 -0.65
CA ALA A 147 -19.17 10.39 0.70
C ALA A 147 -20.07 11.03 1.79
N LEU A 148 -20.96 11.95 1.42
CA LEU A 148 -21.90 12.58 2.35
C LEU A 148 -23.27 11.90 2.38
N LEU A 149 -23.75 11.47 1.22
CA LEU A 149 -25.16 11.12 1.01
C LEU A 149 -25.41 9.62 0.86
N ASP A 150 -24.36 8.81 0.65
CA ASP A 150 -24.53 7.36 0.50
C ASP A 150 -25.01 6.72 1.82
N PRO A 151 -26.26 6.19 1.87
CA PRO A 151 -26.78 5.54 3.06
C PRO A 151 -26.03 4.24 3.41
N GLY A 152 -25.38 3.62 2.43
CA GLY A 152 -24.56 2.42 2.57
C GLY A 152 -23.11 2.70 2.97
N LEU A 153 -22.72 3.97 3.20
CA LEU A 153 -21.34 4.35 3.49
C LEU A 153 -20.75 3.57 4.68
N ARG A 154 -21.54 3.29 5.71
CA ARG A 154 -21.06 2.53 6.88
C ARG A 154 -20.63 1.12 6.50
N ASP A 155 -21.45 0.43 5.73
CA ASP A 155 -21.19 -0.96 5.31
C ASP A 155 -20.04 -0.98 4.32
N LEU A 156 -20.04 -0.02 3.39
CA LEU A 156 -18.95 0.18 2.46
C LEU A 156 -17.62 0.55 3.14
N LEU A 157 -17.59 1.26 4.27
CA LEU A 157 -16.35 1.46 5.02
C LEU A 157 -15.99 0.26 5.89
N GLY A 158 -16.98 -0.51 6.36
CA GLY A 158 -16.79 -1.71 7.16
C GLY A 158 -15.85 -1.46 8.35
N ARG A 159 -14.70 -2.13 8.36
CA ARG A 159 -13.70 -2.01 9.45
C ARG A 159 -13.00 -0.66 9.53
N ASP A 160 -13.08 0.16 8.48
CA ASP A 160 -12.57 1.52 8.50
C ASP A 160 -13.55 2.53 9.11
N TRP A 161 -14.79 2.12 9.41
CA TRP A 161 -15.80 2.99 10.02
C TRP A 161 -15.35 3.66 11.33
N PRO A 162 -14.69 2.97 12.28
CA PRO A 162 -14.18 3.62 13.49
C PRO A 162 -13.13 4.70 13.17
N ARG A 163 -12.21 4.44 12.22
CA ARG A 163 -11.18 5.40 11.82
C ARG A 163 -11.78 6.64 11.16
N TYR A 164 -12.78 6.43 10.31
CA TYR A 164 -13.57 7.51 9.73
C TYR A 164 -14.19 8.39 10.84
N ARG A 165 -14.88 7.78 11.81
CA ARG A 165 -15.52 8.53 12.92
C ARG A 165 -14.55 9.25 13.85
N GLN A 166 -13.36 8.70 14.07
CA GLN A 166 -12.33 9.28 14.94
C GLN A 166 -11.54 10.40 14.25
N THR A 167 -11.65 10.55 12.93
CA THR A 167 -10.99 11.63 12.20
C THR A 167 -11.68 12.95 12.53
N ALA A 168 -11.00 13.77 13.34
CA ALA A 168 -11.54 15.02 13.87
C ALA A 168 -11.81 16.07 12.78
N ALA A 169 -10.84 16.28 11.89
CA ALA A 169 -10.94 17.28 10.81
C ALA A 169 -12.02 16.86 9.78
N PRO A 170 -13.08 17.67 9.54
CA PRO A 170 -14.16 17.31 8.62
C PRO A 170 -13.68 16.99 7.20
N ALA A 171 -12.82 17.83 6.62
CA ALA A 171 -12.26 17.60 5.29
C ALA A 171 -11.40 16.33 5.25
N GLY A 172 -10.59 16.08 6.28
CA GLY A 172 -9.80 14.86 6.40
C GLY A 172 -10.67 13.59 6.49
N ARG A 173 -11.80 13.68 7.20
CA ARG A 173 -12.77 12.59 7.34
C ARG A 173 -13.45 12.26 6.01
N LEU A 174 -13.86 13.27 5.25
CA LEU A 174 -14.50 13.09 3.93
C LEU A 174 -13.50 12.59 2.89
N ARG A 175 -12.27 13.12 2.88
CA ARG A 175 -11.19 12.61 2.04
C ARG A 175 -10.89 11.14 2.35
N PHE A 176 -10.86 10.77 3.63
CA PHE A 176 -10.70 9.38 4.04
C PHE A 176 -11.83 8.50 3.48
N ALA A 177 -13.09 8.90 3.63
CA ALA A 177 -14.22 8.16 3.08
C ALA A 177 -14.11 8.00 1.55
N ALA A 178 -13.94 9.11 0.82
CA ALA A 178 -13.77 9.10 -0.63
C ALA A 178 -12.63 8.18 -1.08
N SER A 179 -11.48 8.20 -0.39
CA SER A 179 -10.35 7.33 -0.73
C SER A 179 -10.67 5.83 -0.61
N ARG A 180 -11.50 5.43 0.36
CA ARG A 180 -11.93 4.03 0.53
C ARG A 180 -13.03 3.66 -0.45
N MET A 181 -13.93 4.59 -0.76
CA MET A 181 -14.93 4.42 -1.81
C MET A 181 -14.26 4.15 -3.16
N VAL A 182 -13.38 5.04 -3.61
CA VAL A 182 -12.66 4.89 -4.89
C VAL A 182 -11.91 3.56 -4.92
N LEU A 183 -11.19 3.20 -3.84
CA LEU A 183 -10.47 1.94 -3.74
C LEU A 183 -11.41 0.74 -3.92
N LYS A 184 -12.51 0.71 -3.17
CA LYS A 184 -13.46 -0.41 -3.20
C LYS A 184 -14.21 -0.49 -4.52
N HIS A 185 -14.68 0.62 -5.09
CA HIS A 185 -15.33 0.61 -6.39
C HIS A 185 -14.38 0.15 -7.52
N THR A 186 -13.12 0.59 -7.49
CA THR A 186 -12.11 0.14 -8.46
C THR A 186 -11.83 -1.36 -8.32
N ALA A 187 -11.68 -1.85 -7.10
CA ALA A 187 -11.51 -3.28 -6.83
C ALA A 187 -12.77 -4.11 -7.13
N ALA A 188 -13.96 -3.54 -6.96
CA ALA A 188 -15.24 -4.15 -7.28
C ALA A 188 -15.37 -4.39 -8.78
N ALA A 189 -15.09 -3.36 -9.59
CA ALA A 189 -15.04 -3.46 -11.05
C ALA A 189 -13.98 -4.49 -11.50
N ALA A 190 -12.85 -4.56 -10.80
CA ALA A 190 -11.79 -5.53 -11.08
C ALA A 190 -12.19 -6.99 -10.85
N LEU A 191 -13.13 -7.23 -9.94
CA LEU A 191 -13.48 -8.56 -9.44
C LEU A 191 -14.92 -8.99 -9.77
N HIS A 192 -15.72 -8.11 -10.39
CA HIS A 192 -17.16 -8.31 -10.58
C HIS A 192 -17.90 -8.62 -9.27
N LEU A 193 -17.54 -7.89 -8.21
CA LEU A 193 -18.15 -8.00 -6.88
C LEU A 193 -18.79 -6.68 -6.46
N PRO A 194 -19.82 -6.69 -5.59
CA PRO A 194 -20.29 -5.47 -4.94
C PRO A 194 -19.18 -4.81 -4.11
N ALA A 195 -19.10 -3.47 -4.14
CA ALA A 195 -18.06 -2.73 -3.43
C ALA A 195 -18.14 -2.86 -1.90
N ASP A 196 -19.35 -2.94 -1.36
CA ASP A 196 -19.64 -3.17 0.05
C ASP A 196 -19.29 -4.60 0.53
N ALA A 197 -19.30 -5.59 -0.37
CA ALA A 197 -18.86 -6.95 -0.08
C ALA A 197 -17.34 -7.09 0.10
N LEU A 198 -16.55 -6.11 -0.34
CA LEU A 198 -15.09 -6.15 -0.22
C LEU A 198 -14.63 -5.82 1.21
N ASP A 199 -13.87 -6.71 1.84
CA ASP A 199 -13.31 -6.49 3.19
C ASP A 199 -11.88 -5.96 3.11
N LEU A 200 -11.69 -4.67 3.43
CA LEU A 200 -10.37 -4.03 3.44
C LEU A 200 -9.65 -4.31 4.77
N ALA A 201 -8.41 -4.76 4.66
CA ALA A 201 -7.52 -5.02 5.79
C ALA A 201 -6.15 -4.38 5.55
N TYR A 202 -5.31 -4.33 6.58
CA TYR A 202 -4.03 -3.63 6.52
C TYR A 202 -2.88 -4.55 6.91
N ARG A 203 -1.84 -4.58 6.06
CA ARG A 203 -0.57 -5.25 6.38
C ARG A 203 0.26 -4.37 7.34
N PRO A 204 1.29 -4.92 8.01
CA PRO A 204 2.27 -4.10 8.74
C PRO A 204 2.77 -2.94 7.88
N GLY A 205 2.82 -1.74 8.45
CA GLY A 205 3.11 -0.51 7.69
C GLY A 205 1.90 0.17 7.06
N GLY A 206 0.67 -0.34 7.28
CA GLY A 206 -0.56 0.35 6.90
C GLY A 206 -0.96 0.18 5.42
N ARG A 207 -0.33 -0.75 4.69
CA ARG A 207 -0.70 -1.03 3.29
C ARG A 207 -2.06 -1.73 3.21
N PRO A 208 -3.03 -1.19 2.46
CA PRO A 208 -4.32 -1.86 2.26
C PRO A 208 -4.17 -3.16 1.47
N HIS A 209 -4.99 -4.17 1.79
CA HIS A 209 -5.19 -5.38 1.01
C HIS A 209 -6.62 -5.87 1.16
N LEU A 210 -7.10 -6.63 0.19
CA LEU A 210 -8.44 -7.23 0.21
C LEU A 210 -8.37 -8.59 0.91
N ARG A 211 -9.07 -8.75 2.03
CA ARG A 211 -9.08 -10.01 2.79
C ARG A 211 -9.83 -11.08 2.00
N GLY A 212 -9.27 -12.30 1.94
CA GLY A 212 -9.87 -13.44 1.23
C GLY A 212 -9.70 -13.42 -0.29
N LEU A 213 -9.11 -12.36 -0.85
CA LEU A 213 -8.93 -12.17 -2.30
C LEU A 213 -7.44 -12.21 -2.66
N ALA A 214 -6.83 -13.39 -2.44
CA ALA A 214 -5.43 -13.61 -2.80
C ALA A 214 -5.22 -13.41 -4.31
N GLY A 215 -4.06 -12.85 -4.68
CA GLY A 215 -3.74 -12.53 -6.08
C GLY A 215 -4.29 -11.19 -6.57
N THR A 216 -5.02 -10.44 -5.74
CA THR A 216 -5.38 -9.04 -6.04
C THR A 216 -4.61 -8.09 -5.15
N GLU A 217 -3.74 -7.29 -5.76
CA GLU A 217 -2.94 -6.28 -5.10
C GLU A 217 -3.58 -4.90 -5.30
N VAL A 218 -3.63 -4.11 -4.23
CA VAL A 218 -4.13 -2.74 -4.26
C VAL A 218 -3.10 -1.76 -3.72
N SER A 219 -3.06 -0.57 -4.30
CA SER A 219 -2.27 0.56 -3.81
C SER A 219 -3.10 1.83 -3.82
N LEU A 220 -2.88 2.69 -2.83
CA LEU A 220 -3.57 3.96 -2.68
C LEU A 220 -2.54 5.04 -2.37
N ALA A 221 -2.66 6.16 -3.08
CA ALA A 221 -1.98 7.41 -2.78
C ALA A 221 -3.00 8.54 -2.76
N HIS A 222 -2.71 9.58 -2.00
CA HIS A 222 -3.50 10.80 -2.05
C HIS A 222 -2.62 12.01 -1.71
N THR A 223 -2.98 13.15 -2.29
CA THR A 223 -2.50 14.46 -1.85
C THR A 223 -3.61 15.13 -1.02
N ASP A 224 -3.57 16.44 -0.85
CA ASP A 224 -4.67 17.17 -0.23
C ASP A 224 -5.96 17.17 -1.08
N GLU A 225 -5.84 16.96 -2.39
CA GLU A 225 -6.95 17.03 -3.34
C GLU A 225 -7.10 15.74 -4.16
N LEU A 226 -6.00 15.20 -4.68
CA LEU A 226 -5.98 14.04 -5.56
C LEU A 226 -6.06 12.73 -4.77
N ILE A 227 -6.80 11.76 -5.28
CA ILE A 227 -6.78 10.35 -4.89
C ILE A 227 -6.33 9.55 -6.10
N VAL A 228 -5.41 8.61 -5.90
CA VAL A 228 -4.97 7.66 -6.93
C VAL A 228 -5.05 6.25 -6.36
N VAL A 229 -5.69 5.34 -7.11
CA VAL A 229 -5.78 3.92 -6.76
C VAL A 229 -5.17 3.10 -7.89
N ALA A 230 -4.41 2.08 -7.52
CA ALA A 230 -3.94 1.07 -8.46
C ALA A 230 -4.44 -0.31 -8.01
N VAL A 231 -4.89 -1.12 -8.96
CA VAL A 231 -5.28 -2.52 -8.74
C VAL A 231 -4.52 -3.40 -9.73
N SER A 232 -3.97 -4.52 -9.26
CA SER A 232 -3.33 -5.52 -10.12
C SER A 232 -3.78 -6.92 -9.74
N ARG A 233 -4.02 -7.74 -10.76
CA ARG A 233 -4.28 -9.18 -10.65
C ARG A 233 -3.09 -10.04 -11.08
N THR A 234 -2.03 -9.41 -11.58
CA THR A 234 -0.85 -10.10 -12.11
C THR A 234 0.36 -9.99 -11.22
N GLY A 235 0.36 -9.14 -10.20
CA GLY A 235 1.47 -9.07 -9.26
C GLY A 235 1.53 -7.81 -8.42
N PRO A 236 2.65 -7.60 -7.69
CA PRO A 236 2.84 -6.43 -6.86
C PRO A 236 2.69 -5.13 -7.65
N ILE A 237 1.87 -4.22 -7.12
CA ILE A 237 1.67 -2.88 -7.66
C ILE A 237 1.75 -1.83 -6.55
N GLY A 238 2.28 -0.66 -6.90
CA GLY A 238 2.39 0.49 -6.01
C GLY A 238 2.20 1.79 -6.77
N VAL A 239 1.56 2.75 -6.12
CA VAL A 239 1.32 4.08 -6.66
C VAL A 239 1.65 5.15 -5.63
N ASP A 240 2.19 6.27 -6.10
CA ASP A 240 2.42 7.47 -5.31
C ASP A 240 2.12 8.72 -6.12
N ALA A 241 1.80 9.82 -5.43
CA ALA A 241 1.43 11.07 -6.08
C ALA A 241 1.89 12.29 -5.27
N GLU A 242 2.43 13.29 -5.96
CA GLU A 242 2.85 14.56 -5.35
C GLU A 242 2.47 15.76 -6.25
N PRO A 243 2.12 16.92 -5.67
CA PRO A 243 1.92 18.15 -6.47
C PRO A 243 3.22 18.59 -7.14
N VAL A 244 3.19 19.01 -8.41
CA VAL A 244 4.37 19.55 -9.13
C VAL A 244 4.94 20.82 -8.49
N THR A 245 4.11 21.53 -7.73
CA THR A 245 4.49 22.73 -6.97
C THR A 245 5.22 22.39 -5.67
N ARG A 246 5.25 21.11 -5.26
CA ARG A 246 6.02 20.68 -4.09
C ARG A 246 7.50 20.97 -4.33
N ARG A 247 8.12 21.63 -3.35
CA ARG A 247 9.56 21.92 -3.33
C ARG A 247 10.19 21.12 -2.20
N PRO A 248 10.57 19.84 -2.43
CA PRO A 248 11.33 19.09 -1.43
C PRO A 248 12.63 19.83 -1.12
N SER A 249 12.99 19.93 0.16
CA SER A 249 14.30 20.47 0.54
C SER A 249 15.38 19.54 -0.01
N PHE A 250 16.09 20.02 -1.03
CA PHE A 250 17.12 19.23 -1.72
C PHE A 250 18.21 18.77 -0.76
N ASP A 251 18.70 19.69 0.07
CA ASP A 251 19.78 19.41 1.03
C ASP A 251 19.39 18.33 2.04
N LEU A 252 18.13 18.34 2.49
CA LEU A 252 17.63 17.35 3.46
C LEU A 252 17.33 16.00 2.83
N LEU A 253 16.84 15.98 1.58
CA LEU A 253 16.27 14.77 1.00
C LEU A 253 17.21 14.03 0.05
N HIS A 254 18.12 14.71 -0.67
CA HIS A 254 18.90 14.04 -1.71
C HIS A 254 19.73 12.88 -1.15
N SER A 255 20.34 13.03 0.03
CA SER A 255 21.17 11.99 0.67
C SER A 255 20.37 10.80 1.19
N TYR A 256 19.09 11.01 1.51
CA TYR A 256 18.18 9.96 1.94
C TYR A 256 17.57 9.19 0.75
N VAL A 257 17.25 9.94 -0.31
CA VAL A 257 16.50 9.45 -1.48
C VAL A 257 17.43 8.81 -2.50
N CYS A 258 18.55 9.45 -2.80
CA CYS A 258 19.34 9.15 -3.98
C CYS A 258 20.43 8.13 -3.71
N THR A 259 20.63 7.24 -4.68
CA THR A 259 21.90 6.53 -4.83
C THR A 259 23.01 7.50 -5.22
N PRO A 260 24.30 7.12 -5.08
CA PRO A 260 25.40 7.95 -5.55
C PRO A 260 25.31 8.33 -7.03
N ALA A 261 24.80 7.43 -7.89
CA ALA A 261 24.61 7.69 -9.31
C ALA A 261 23.50 8.74 -9.57
N GLU A 262 22.34 8.59 -8.92
CA GLU A 262 21.25 9.58 -9.01
C GLU A 262 21.65 10.93 -8.42
N ALA A 263 22.44 10.95 -7.35
CA ALA A 263 22.96 12.18 -6.76
C ALA A 263 23.93 12.90 -7.71
N ALA A 264 24.79 12.15 -8.42
CA ALA A 264 25.68 12.72 -9.44
C ALA A 264 24.89 13.26 -10.65
N GLU A 265 23.84 12.55 -11.09
CA GLU A 265 22.91 13.04 -12.13
C GLU A 265 22.27 14.37 -11.72
N LEU A 266 21.73 14.44 -10.49
CA LEU A 266 21.09 15.65 -9.95
C LEU A 266 22.05 16.84 -9.82
N ALA A 267 23.31 16.58 -9.46
CA ALA A 267 24.32 17.62 -9.30
C ALA A 267 24.68 18.29 -10.64
N ALA A 268 24.52 17.59 -11.76
CA ALA A 268 24.78 18.10 -13.11
C ALA A 268 23.64 18.97 -13.67
N LEU A 269 22.46 18.97 -13.05
CA LEU A 269 21.29 19.72 -13.50
C LEU A 269 21.27 21.16 -12.94
N PRO A 270 20.66 22.11 -13.68
CA PRO A 270 20.23 23.41 -13.15
C PRO A 270 19.32 23.24 -11.92
N GLU A 271 19.25 24.27 -11.07
CA GLU A 271 18.54 24.20 -9.78
C GLU A 271 17.06 23.80 -9.92
N ASP A 272 16.33 24.44 -10.84
CA ASP A 272 14.90 24.15 -11.06
C ASP A 272 14.67 22.71 -11.55
N GLU A 273 15.51 22.23 -12.48
CA GLU A 273 15.46 20.87 -12.99
C GLU A 273 15.85 19.84 -11.92
N ARG A 274 16.78 20.19 -11.03
CA ARG A 274 17.22 19.35 -9.92
C ARG A 274 16.10 19.11 -8.93
N THR A 275 15.37 20.14 -8.51
CA THR A 275 14.23 19.96 -7.59
C THR A 275 13.11 19.14 -8.22
N ALA A 276 12.80 19.40 -9.49
CA ALA A 276 11.87 18.61 -10.27
C ALA A 276 12.26 17.14 -10.37
N ARG A 277 13.53 16.86 -10.70
CA ARG A 277 14.05 15.50 -10.82
C ARG A 277 14.09 14.78 -9.46
N LEU A 278 14.43 15.47 -8.37
CA LEU A 278 14.38 14.92 -7.03
C LEU A 278 12.94 14.54 -6.63
N LEU A 279 11.95 15.38 -6.95
CA LEU A 279 10.54 15.08 -6.70
C LEU A 279 10.08 13.84 -7.49
N HIS A 280 10.47 13.75 -8.78
CA HIS A 280 10.18 12.57 -9.59
C HIS A 280 10.80 11.30 -8.98
N LEU A 281 12.07 11.32 -8.59
CA LEU A 281 12.73 10.19 -7.93
C LEU A 281 12.03 9.82 -6.61
N TRP A 282 11.67 10.81 -5.80
CA TRP A 282 10.90 10.60 -4.56
C TRP A 282 9.60 9.83 -4.83
N THR A 283 8.74 10.36 -5.70
CA THR A 283 7.44 9.75 -6.00
C THR A 283 7.61 8.34 -6.60
N LEU A 284 8.64 8.13 -7.43
CA LEU A 284 8.91 6.81 -8.00
C LEU A 284 9.41 5.80 -6.96
N LYS A 285 10.28 6.21 -6.03
CA LYS A 285 10.78 5.35 -4.94
C LYS A 285 9.67 5.00 -3.97
N GLU A 286 8.78 5.94 -3.64
CA GLU A 286 7.57 5.67 -2.85
C GLU A 286 6.66 4.65 -3.56
N ALA A 287 6.37 4.84 -4.85
CA ALA A 287 5.54 3.90 -5.61
C ALA A 287 6.16 2.48 -5.63
N TYR A 288 7.47 2.38 -5.87
CA TYR A 288 8.19 1.12 -5.87
C TYR A 288 8.23 0.44 -4.50
N THR A 289 8.54 1.17 -3.42
CA THR A 289 8.55 0.59 -2.07
C THR A 289 7.17 0.20 -1.57
N LYS A 290 6.12 0.94 -1.97
CA LYS A 290 4.72 0.54 -1.79
C LYS A 290 4.45 -0.78 -2.49
N ALA A 291 4.88 -0.97 -3.74
CA ALA A 291 4.71 -2.21 -4.48
C ALA A 291 5.40 -3.40 -3.78
N LEU A 292 6.62 -3.21 -3.28
CA LEU A 292 7.35 -4.22 -2.52
C LEU A 292 6.68 -4.58 -1.17
N GLY A 293 5.80 -3.74 -0.63
CA GLY A 293 5.11 -3.99 0.63
C GLY A 293 5.97 -3.80 1.87
N HIS A 294 7.14 -3.17 1.72
CA HIS A 294 8.08 -2.90 2.81
C HIS A 294 7.80 -1.54 3.48
N GLY A 295 7.00 -0.66 2.86
CA GLY A 295 6.86 0.74 3.27
C GLY A 295 8.21 1.48 3.25
N MET A 296 8.33 2.59 3.99
CA MET A 296 9.58 3.35 4.16
C MET A 296 10.73 2.57 4.87
N ARG A 297 10.55 1.28 5.17
CA ARG A 297 11.58 0.48 5.87
C ARG A 297 12.79 0.18 5.01
N ARG A 298 12.65 0.24 3.67
CA ARG A 298 13.78 0.11 2.75
C ARG A 298 14.34 1.52 2.51
N ARG A 299 15.63 1.70 2.79
CA ARG A 299 16.34 2.95 2.52
C ARG A 299 16.28 3.25 1.03
N PHE A 300 15.79 4.43 0.64
CA PHE A 300 15.65 4.83 -0.75
C PHE A 300 17.00 4.88 -1.49
N ALA A 301 18.07 5.26 -0.79
CA ALA A 301 19.43 5.21 -1.30
C ALA A 301 19.98 3.79 -1.58
N ALA A 302 19.23 2.71 -1.27
CA ALA A 302 19.70 1.33 -1.46
C ALA A 302 19.31 0.71 -2.82
N PHE A 303 18.58 1.44 -3.67
CA PHE A 303 18.23 1.01 -5.03
C PHE A 303 18.06 2.25 -5.90
N GLY A 304 18.50 2.17 -7.15
CA GLY A 304 18.47 3.30 -8.10
C GLY A 304 17.59 3.05 -9.31
N PHE A 305 17.23 4.13 -9.97
CA PHE A 305 16.60 4.10 -11.28
C PHE A 305 17.53 4.68 -12.35
N SER A 306 17.46 4.12 -13.55
CA SER A 306 18.15 4.62 -14.74
C SER A 306 17.17 4.73 -15.90
N ARG A 307 17.65 5.24 -17.05
CA ARG A 307 16.89 5.22 -18.30
C ARG A 307 17.44 4.15 -19.22
N ASP A 308 16.55 3.40 -19.88
CA ASP A 308 16.94 2.48 -20.95
C ASP A 308 17.18 3.21 -22.28
N GLU A 309 17.53 2.46 -23.33
CA GLU A 309 17.76 2.99 -24.68
C GLU A 309 16.54 3.70 -25.28
N GLN A 310 15.33 3.39 -24.80
CA GLN A 310 14.09 4.06 -25.21
C GLN A 310 13.71 5.22 -24.29
N GLY A 311 14.60 5.62 -23.37
CA GLY A 311 14.38 6.71 -22.42
C GLY A 311 13.43 6.36 -21.26
N ARG A 312 13.01 5.09 -21.13
CA ARG A 312 12.07 4.65 -20.10
C ARG A 312 12.79 4.42 -18.79
N THR A 313 12.13 4.74 -17.69
CA THR A 313 12.70 4.50 -16.36
C THR A 313 12.72 3.00 -16.06
N VAL A 314 13.89 2.49 -15.68
CA VAL A 314 14.12 1.09 -15.28
C VAL A 314 14.85 1.02 -13.94
N LEU A 315 14.77 -0.12 -13.27
CA LEU A 315 15.56 -0.36 -12.06
C LEU A 315 17.02 -0.63 -12.45
N ALA A 316 17.97 0.08 -11.85
CA ALA A 316 19.37 0.05 -12.26
C ALA A 316 20.06 -1.31 -12.05
N ASP A 317 19.76 -1.99 -10.94
CA ASP A 317 20.45 -3.24 -10.52
C ASP A 317 19.54 -4.47 -10.61
N GLU A 318 18.74 -4.57 -11.67
CA GLU A 318 17.78 -5.68 -11.81
C GLU A 318 18.49 -6.97 -12.26
N PRO A 319 18.38 -8.10 -11.51
CA PRO A 319 19.04 -9.34 -11.87
C PRO A 319 18.60 -9.87 -13.24
N ALA A 320 19.55 -10.33 -14.04
CA ALA A 320 19.26 -10.96 -15.33
C ALA A 320 18.32 -12.18 -15.14
N GLY A 321 17.22 -12.21 -15.88
CA GLY A 321 16.23 -13.29 -15.84
C GLY A 321 15.11 -13.15 -14.79
N ALA A 322 15.16 -12.14 -13.91
CA ALA A 322 14.02 -11.83 -13.04
C ALA A 322 12.87 -11.15 -13.83
N PRO A 323 11.60 -11.38 -13.46
CA PRO A 323 10.49 -10.61 -14.03
C PRO A 323 10.71 -9.12 -13.74
N ARG A 324 10.75 -8.33 -14.82
CA ARG A 324 11.15 -6.93 -14.78
C ARG A 324 10.08 -6.03 -14.18
N TRP A 325 10.51 -5.05 -13.39
CA TRP A 325 9.69 -3.93 -12.94
C TRP A 325 9.34 -3.04 -14.14
N THR A 326 8.05 -2.75 -14.27
CA THR A 326 7.55 -1.67 -15.11
C THR A 326 7.34 -0.45 -14.22
N LEU A 327 7.90 0.68 -14.63
CA LEU A 327 7.88 1.95 -13.91
C LEU A 327 7.34 3.02 -14.87
N ALA A 328 6.43 3.86 -14.38
CA ALA A 328 5.90 4.98 -15.16
C ALA A 328 5.56 6.16 -14.26
N THR A 329 5.68 7.37 -14.81
CA THR A 329 5.26 8.61 -14.14
C THR A 329 4.41 9.42 -15.11
N HIS A 330 3.24 9.83 -14.65
CA HIS A 330 2.25 10.55 -15.44
C HIS A 330 1.99 11.92 -14.81
N LEU A 331 1.87 12.95 -15.65
CA LEU A 331 1.39 14.26 -15.22
C LEU A 331 -0.14 14.26 -15.28
N VAL A 332 -0.79 14.40 -14.13
CA VAL A 332 -2.26 14.36 -14.00
C VAL A 332 -2.76 15.76 -13.65
N HIS A 333 -3.77 16.22 -14.41
CA HIS A 333 -4.35 17.57 -14.32
C HIS A 333 -3.32 18.71 -14.43
N ASP A 334 -2.17 18.48 -15.09
CA ASP A 334 -1.04 19.41 -15.16
C ASP A 334 -0.52 19.90 -13.79
N ARG A 335 -0.89 19.20 -12.71
CA ARG A 335 -0.68 19.63 -11.32
C ARG A 335 -0.05 18.56 -10.45
N TYR A 336 -0.13 17.28 -10.83
CA TYR A 336 0.32 16.18 -10.00
C TYR A 336 1.22 15.22 -10.78
N LEU A 337 2.37 14.91 -10.20
CA LEU A 337 3.18 13.77 -10.63
C LEU A 337 2.59 12.51 -9.98
N VAL A 338 2.23 11.54 -10.80
CA VAL A 338 1.73 10.24 -10.35
C VAL A 338 2.68 9.16 -10.84
N SER A 339 3.42 8.55 -9.93
CA SER A 339 4.33 7.44 -10.25
C SER A 339 3.74 6.10 -9.88
N ALA A 340 4.05 5.10 -10.69
CA ALA A 340 3.56 3.74 -10.54
C ALA A 340 4.69 2.74 -10.76
N ALA A 341 4.64 1.66 -9.98
CA ALA A 341 5.54 0.53 -10.09
C ALA A 341 4.73 -0.76 -10.09
N HIS A 342 4.96 -1.62 -11.09
CA HIS A 342 4.30 -2.90 -11.22
C HIS A 342 5.31 -3.97 -11.63
N ARG A 343 5.18 -5.16 -11.07
CA ARG A 343 5.94 -6.33 -11.52
C ARG A 343 4.98 -7.49 -11.76
N PRO A 344 4.82 -7.97 -13.00
CA PRO A 344 4.07 -9.19 -13.23
C PRO A 344 4.78 -10.35 -12.55
N LEU A 345 4.04 -11.15 -11.79
CA LEU A 345 4.48 -12.48 -11.45
C LEU A 345 4.47 -13.27 -12.75
N LEU A 346 5.54 -14.03 -13.00
CA LEU A 346 5.50 -15.02 -14.07
C LEU A 346 4.23 -15.86 -13.88
N PRO A 347 3.55 -16.28 -14.96
CA PRO A 347 2.49 -17.27 -14.83
C PRO A 347 3.07 -18.38 -13.95
N VAL A 348 2.43 -18.61 -12.80
CA VAL A 348 2.64 -19.90 -12.14
C VAL A 348 2.21 -20.88 -13.21
N GLU A 349 3.14 -21.67 -13.75
CA GLU A 349 2.74 -22.91 -14.38
C GLU A 349 1.91 -23.58 -13.32
N THR A 350 0.58 -23.49 -13.45
CA THR A 350 -0.33 -24.33 -12.72
C THR A 350 0.16 -25.71 -13.10
N ALA A 351 0.96 -26.32 -12.21
CA ALA A 351 1.28 -27.72 -12.27
C ALA A 351 -0.07 -28.37 -12.53
N SER A 352 -0.22 -28.92 -13.74
CA SER A 352 -1.48 -29.49 -14.19
C SER A 352 -1.95 -30.36 -13.05
N ARG A 353 -3.06 -29.98 -12.41
CA ARG A 353 -3.65 -30.81 -11.39
C ARG A 353 -3.83 -32.16 -12.08
N PRO A 354 -3.19 -33.25 -11.62
CA PRO A 354 -3.39 -34.53 -12.28
C PRO A 354 -4.89 -34.74 -12.35
N ALA A 355 -5.40 -35.06 -13.54
CA ALA A 355 -6.80 -35.32 -13.75
C ALA A 355 -7.28 -36.26 -12.63
N PRO A 356 -8.46 -36.04 -12.04
CA PRO A 356 -8.97 -36.99 -11.06
C PRO A 356 -8.94 -38.37 -11.70
N HIS A 357 -8.25 -39.31 -11.05
CA HIS A 357 -8.24 -40.70 -11.49
C HIS A 357 -9.70 -41.14 -11.70
N PRO A 358 -10.01 -41.86 -12.80
CA PRO A 358 -11.35 -42.42 -12.97
C PRO A 358 -11.67 -43.22 -11.72
N LEU A 359 -12.86 -43.04 -11.17
CA LEU A 359 -13.38 -43.91 -10.12
C LEU A 359 -13.42 -45.33 -10.71
N GLU A 360 -12.44 -46.16 -10.36
CA GLU A 360 -12.56 -47.60 -10.54
C GLU A 360 -13.71 -48.06 -9.64
N GLU A 361 -14.78 -48.54 -10.27
CA GLU A 361 -15.81 -49.36 -9.63
C GLU A 361 -15.14 -50.57 -8.98
N THR A 362 -14.76 -50.41 -7.72
CA THR A 362 -14.41 -51.53 -6.86
C THR A 362 -15.67 -51.89 -6.09
N GLY A 363 -16.31 -52.97 -6.57
CA GLY A 363 -17.52 -53.51 -5.97
C GLY A 363 -17.35 -53.81 -4.48
N LEU A 364 -18.42 -53.55 -3.73
CA LEU A 364 -18.55 -53.96 -2.34
C LEU A 364 -18.37 -55.49 -2.20
N PRO A 365 -17.53 -55.98 -1.27
CA PRO A 365 -17.67 -57.33 -0.74
C PRO A 365 -18.73 -57.37 0.37
N PRO A 366 -19.41 -58.52 0.58
CA PRO A 366 -20.60 -58.62 1.42
C PRO A 366 -20.28 -58.63 2.92
N ALA A 367 -21.33 -58.33 3.69
CA ALA A 367 -21.36 -58.16 5.13
C ALA A 367 -20.62 -59.25 5.93
N ALA A 368 -19.73 -58.83 6.83
CA ALA A 368 -19.25 -59.64 7.94
C ALA A 368 -19.50 -58.89 9.25
N THR A 369 -20.40 -59.46 10.03
CA THR A 369 -20.80 -59.15 11.39
C THR A 369 -19.60 -59.08 12.32
N LEU A 370 -19.47 -58.00 13.12
CA LEU A 370 -18.81 -58.02 14.43
C LEU A 370 -19.34 -56.86 15.27
N GLY A 371 -19.97 -57.22 16.40
CA GLY A 371 -20.77 -56.34 17.24
C GLY A 371 -19.97 -55.38 18.12
N TRP A 372 -20.61 -54.26 18.45
CA TRP A 372 -20.20 -53.34 19.50
C TRP A 372 -21.36 -53.21 20.51
N PRO A 373 -21.11 -53.28 21.83
CA PRO A 373 -22.16 -53.14 22.82
C PRO A 373 -22.62 -51.67 22.94
N LEU A 374 -23.94 -51.47 22.97
CA LEU A 374 -24.57 -50.17 23.20
C LEU A 374 -24.48 -49.79 24.69
N PRO A 375 -24.09 -48.55 25.05
CA PRO A 375 -24.33 -48.02 26.38
C PRO A 375 -25.79 -47.61 26.52
N GLY A 376 -26.44 -48.15 27.56
CA GLY A 376 -27.86 -47.98 27.83
C GLY A 376 -28.25 -46.54 28.18
N SER A 377 -29.34 -46.11 27.57
CA SER A 377 -30.19 -45.01 28.02
C SER A 377 -31.55 -45.59 28.38
N SER A 378 -31.93 -45.56 29.64
CA SER A 378 -33.33 -45.74 30.03
C SER A 378 -33.66 -44.77 31.16
N GLY A 379 -34.48 -43.77 30.83
CA GLY A 379 -35.25 -43.02 31.82
C GLY A 379 -36.55 -43.76 32.14
N ALA A 380 -36.95 -43.69 33.42
CA ALA A 380 -38.30 -43.48 33.97
C ALA A 380 -39.47 -44.33 33.38
N GLN A 381 -40.23 -45.18 34.10
CA GLN A 381 -41.14 -45.05 35.28
C GLN A 381 -42.02 -46.35 35.27
N PRO A 382 -43.14 -46.52 36.02
CA PRO A 382 -43.42 -46.42 37.46
C PRO A 382 -43.98 -47.75 38.03
N THR A 383 -44.04 -47.89 39.36
CA THR A 383 -45.20 -48.33 40.21
C THR A 383 -44.81 -48.22 41.67
#